data_AF-A0A847AYX7-F1
#
_entry.id   AF-A0A847AYX7-F1
#
_cell.length_a   1.000
_cell.length_b   1.000
_cell.length_c   1.000
_cell.angle_alpha   90.00
_cell.angle_beta   90.00
_cell.angle_gamma   90.00
#
_symmetry.space_group_name_H-M   'P 1'
#
loop_
_entity.id
_entity.type
_entity.pdbx_description
1 polymer ?
#
loop_
_entity_poly.entity_id
_entity_poly.type
_entity_poly.pdbx_seq_one_letter_code
_entity_poly.pdbx_strand_id
1 'polypeptide(L)'
;IFTNGLMLNETRLRKIADAKADIILSIDGTQKESYEKIRKGATYENLIRILTRIKEFTQTPGNEIKVQINPVIMRSNYKELEGFIKMAAKYGIYAVTFSPIRGIFGDENIFDSQDAEAFSFIRENMPSVKKLARDLGVRLNDWLPVDQTPVSKTTEPTPSLMENDKLFCHSPWQRLTIDNMGSVRPHIFCLNKSIGNVDNMSLEELWNSPGIREYRRRIINRDHEGLCQPECINGQVAENTRDIE
;
A
#
# COMPACT_ATOMS: atom_id res chain seq x y z
N ILE A 1 11.77 -3.65 -2.82
CA ILE A 1 12.25 -3.07 -1.54
C ILE A 1 11.39 -1.87 -1.18
N PHE A 2 10.75 -1.87 -0.01
CA PHE A 2 10.08 -0.69 0.54
C PHE A 2 11.05 0.11 1.41
N THR A 3 11.15 1.42 1.22
CA THR A 3 12.08 2.27 1.99
C THR A 3 11.63 3.73 2.05
N ASN A 4 12.03 4.46 3.09
CA ASN A 4 11.88 5.92 3.17
C ASN A 4 12.93 6.69 2.34
N GLY A 5 13.89 5.98 1.75
CA GLY A 5 14.87 6.53 0.82
C GLY A 5 16.03 7.32 1.44
N LEU A 6 15.98 7.68 2.74
CA LEU A 6 16.93 8.62 3.36
C LEU A 6 18.40 8.19 3.26
N MET A 7 18.64 6.88 3.21
CA MET A 7 19.98 6.30 3.15
C MET A 7 20.40 5.90 1.73
N LEU A 8 19.58 6.15 0.70
CA LEU A 8 19.94 5.77 -0.67
C LEU A 8 21.14 6.58 -1.18
N ASN A 9 22.13 5.86 -1.66
CA ASN A 9 23.32 6.38 -2.31
C ASN A 9 23.69 5.46 -3.47
N GLU A 10 24.69 5.85 -4.27
CA GLU A 10 25.06 5.07 -5.46
C GLU A 10 25.42 3.62 -5.14
N THR A 11 26.20 3.39 -4.07
CA THR A 11 26.57 2.04 -3.63
C THR A 11 25.35 1.17 -3.33
N ARG A 12 24.33 1.72 -2.64
CA ARG A 12 23.10 0.99 -2.34
C ARG A 12 22.25 0.79 -3.59
N LEU A 13 22.13 1.80 -4.46
CA LEU A 13 21.39 1.68 -5.72
C LEU A 13 21.99 0.59 -6.61
N ARG A 14 23.32 0.52 -6.70
CA ARG A 14 24.05 -0.53 -7.42
C ARG A 14 23.75 -1.92 -6.86
N LYS A 15 23.85 -2.10 -5.54
CA LYS A 15 23.49 -3.38 -4.89
C LYS A 15 22.05 -3.81 -5.17
N ILE A 16 21.12 -2.85 -5.19
CA ILE A 16 19.71 -3.14 -5.47
C ILE A 16 19.51 -3.54 -6.94
N ALA A 17 20.17 -2.84 -7.87
CA ALA A 17 20.16 -3.17 -9.29
C ALA A 17 20.80 -4.54 -9.58
N ASP A 18 21.95 -4.84 -8.96
CA ASP A 18 22.64 -6.14 -9.08
C ASP A 18 21.75 -7.30 -8.59
N ALA A 19 20.95 -7.04 -7.55
CA ALA A 19 19.96 -7.99 -7.03
C ALA A 19 18.67 -8.07 -7.87
N LYS A 20 18.56 -7.30 -8.96
CA LYS A 20 17.36 -7.18 -9.82
C LYS A 20 16.09 -6.87 -9.04
N ALA A 21 16.22 -6.03 -8.01
CA ALA A 21 15.13 -5.68 -7.13
C ALA A 21 14.61 -4.27 -7.43
N ASP A 22 13.29 -4.11 -7.40
CA ASP A 22 12.65 -2.79 -7.56
C ASP A 22 12.58 -2.03 -6.23
N ILE A 23 12.42 -0.70 -6.31
CA ILE A 23 12.29 0.19 -5.15
C ILE A 23 10.88 0.78 -5.10
N ILE A 24 10.29 0.78 -3.91
CA ILE A 24 9.08 1.52 -3.58
C ILE A 24 9.46 2.53 -2.49
N LEU A 25 9.42 3.82 -2.84
CA LEU A 25 9.74 4.92 -1.94
C LEU A 25 8.50 5.41 -1.21
N SER A 26 8.64 5.61 0.09
CA SER A 26 7.61 6.18 0.94
C SER A 26 7.74 7.72 0.98
N ILE A 27 6.99 8.43 0.13
CA ILE A 27 7.01 9.89 0.00
C ILE A 27 5.57 10.41 0.16
N ASP A 28 5.30 11.20 1.21
CA ASP A 28 3.93 11.65 1.52
C ASP A 28 3.71 13.15 1.30
N GLY A 29 4.62 13.83 0.61
CA GLY A 29 4.47 15.24 0.29
C GLY A 29 5.28 15.62 -0.94
N THR A 30 4.68 16.44 -1.78
CA THR A 30 5.26 17.02 -3.00
C THR A 30 5.74 18.44 -2.79
N GLN A 31 5.38 19.03 -1.65
CA GLN A 31 5.79 20.34 -1.21
C GLN A 31 6.61 20.22 0.07
N LYS A 32 7.45 21.22 0.34
CA LYS A 32 8.32 21.22 1.53
C LYS A 32 7.51 21.09 2.83
N GLU A 33 6.48 21.92 2.95
CA GLU A 33 5.67 22.01 4.17
C GLU A 33 4.95 20.67 4.48
N SER A 34 4.28 20.07 3.49
CA SER A 34 3.59 18.79 3.69
C SER A 34 4.56 17.64 3.92
N TYR A 35 5.65 17.56 3.15
CA TYR A 35 6.64 16.49 3.28
C TYR A 35 7.30 16.50 4.66
N GLU A 36 7.79 17.65 5.12
CA GLU A 36 8.49 17.77 6.41
C GLU A 36 7.54 17.64 7.60
N LYS A 37 6.28 18.09 7.47
CA LYS A 37 5.22 17.88 8.47
C LYS A 37 4.96 16.40 8.69
N ILE A 38 4.82 15.63 7.61
CA ILE A 38 4.44 14.21 7.67
C ILE A 38 5.65 13.33 7.97
N ARG A 39 6.76 13.52 7.25
CA ARG A 39 7.99 12.73 7.38
C ARG A 39 8.97 13.38 8.35
N LYS A 40 8.61 13.41 9.63
CA LYS A 40 9.44 13.98 10.71
C LYS A 40 10.87 13.43 10.67
N GLY A 41 11.86 14.33 10.69
CA GLY A 41 13.28 14.00 10.60
C GLY A 41 13.81 13.86 9.16
N ALA A 42 12.96 14.00 8.14
CA ALA A 42 13.36 14.17 6.75
C ALA A 42 13.26 15.65 6.34
N THR A 43 14.10 16.08 5.41
CA THR A 43 14.00 17.41 4.78
C THR A 43 13.65 17.28 3.31
N TYR A 44 12.92 18.26 2.79
CA TYR A 44 12.53 18.29 1.39
C TYR A 44 13.75 18.41 0.46
N GLU A 45 14.77 19.16 0.86
CA GLU A 45 16.01 19.27 0.09
C GLU A 45 16.73 17.92 -0.02
N ASN A 46 16.74 17.11 1.05
CA ASN A 46 17.29 15.76 0.98
C ASN A 46 16.47 14.85 0.07
N LEU A 47 15.13 14.95 0.12
CA LEU A 47 14.26 14.22 -0.81
C LEU A 47 14.62 14.53 -2.26
N ILE A 48 14.71 15.81 -2.61
CA ILE A 48 15.05 16.24 -3.98
C ILE A 48 16.42 15.72 -4.38
N ARG A 49 17.43 15.78 -3.50
CA ARG A 49 18.75 15.20 -3.74
C ARG A 49 18.69 13.69 -4.02
N ILE A 50 17.90 12.95 -3.26
CA ILE A 50 17.72 11.49 -3.44
C ILE A 50 17.04 11.21 -4.78
N LEU A 51 15.96 11.91 -5.11
CA LEU A 51 15.23 11.72 -6.36
C LEU A 51 16.08 12.07 -7.60
N THR A 52 16.87 13.14 -7.53
CA THR A 52 17.84 13.48 -8.60
C THR A 52 18.85 12.38 -8.80
N ARG A 53 19.44 11.85 -7.72
CA ARG A 53 20.40 10.75 -7.81
C ARG A 53 19.78 9.47 -8.38
N ILE A 54 18.55 9.16 -8.00
CA ILE A 54 17.82 8.01 -8.55
C ILE A 54 17.63 8.18 -10.05
N LYS A 55 17.19 9.35 -10.49
CA LYS A 55 17.03 9.68 -11.92
C LYS A 55 18.33 9.49 -12.70
N GLU A 56 19.43 10.04 -12.20
CA GLU A 56 20.75 9.90 -12.83
C GLU A 56 21.18 8.43 -12.93
N PHE A 57 20.95 7.66 -11.85
CA PHE A 57 21.30 6.25 -11.79
C PHE A 57 20.47 5.41 -12.77
N THR A 58 19.15 5.63 -12.86
CA THR A 58 18.26 4.86 -13.75
C THR A 58 18.46 5.20 -15.23
N GLN A 59 19.04 6.36 -15.55
CA GLN A 59 19.40 6.76 -16.91
C GLN A 59 20.75 6.20 -17.37
N THR A 60 21.55 5.63 -16.46
CA THR A 60 22.84 5.03 -16.80
C THR A 60 22.60 3.68 -17.50
N PRO A 61 23.17 3.44 -18.71
CA PRO A 61 22.98 2.18 -19.43
C PRO A 61 23.38 0.95 -18.60
N GLY A 62 22.56 -0.10 -18.66
CA GLY A 62 22.76 -1.35 -17.92
C GLY A 62 22.18 -1.35 -16.50
N ASN A 63 21.69 -0.22 -15.99
CA ASN A 63 20.98 -0.18 -14.72
C ASN A 63 19.47 -0.39 -14.94
N GLU A 64 19.00 -1.62 -14.75
CA GLU A 64 17.57 -1.97 -14.85
C GLU A 64 16.93 -2.00 -13.45
N ILE A 65 16.60 -0.82 -12.92
CA ILE A 65 15.88 -0.68 -11.66
C ILE A 65 14.58 0.09 -11.87
N LYS A 66 13.45 -0.47 -11.44
CA LYS A 66 12.19 0.26 -11.45
C LYS A 66 11.95 0.92 -10.10
N VAL A 67 11.54 2.19 -10.15
CA VAL A 67 11.25 2.98 -8.95
C VAL A 67 9.80 3.44 -8.98
N GLN A 68 9.07 3.10 -7.92
CA GLN A 68 7.72 3.54 -7.64
C GLN A 68 7.71 4.43 -6.38
N ILE A 69 6.74 5.32 -6.27
CA ILE A 69 6.43 6.02 -5.02
C ILE A 69 5.08 5.56 -4.46
N ASN A 70 4.98 5.48 -3.13
CA ASN A 70 3.77 5.08 -2.41
C ASN A 70 3.39 6.13 -1.36
N PRO A 71 2.82 7.27 -1.78
CA PRO A 71 2.21 8.23 -0.86
C PRO A 71 1.03 7.61 -0.09
N VAL A 72 1.04 7.81 1.22
CA VAL A 72 -0.13 7.59 2.06
C VAL A 72 -0.96 8.87 2.07
N ILE A 73 -2.14 8.81 1.47
CA ILE A 73 -3.08 9.93 1.37
C ILE A 73 -3.76 10.14 2.72
N MET A 74 -3.80 11.40 3.17
CA MET A 74 -4.32 11.85 4.46
C MET A 74 -4.72 13.33 4.38
N ARG A 75 -5.26 13.90 5.46
CA ARG A 75 -5.69 15.31 5.50
C ARG A 75 -4.61 16.28 5.02
N SER A 76 -3.36 16.05 5.42
CA SER A 76 -2.26 16.96 5.10
C SER A 76 -1.82 16.98 3.63
N ASN A 77 -2.20 16.00 2.80
CA ASN A 77 -1.65 15.87 1.44
C ASN A 77 -2.68 15.48 0.35
N TYR A 78 -3.96 15.27 0.67
CA TYR A 78 -4.95 14.86 -0.34
C TYR A 78 -5.13 15.87 -1.48
N LYS A 79 -4.74 17.14 -1.27
CA LYS A 79 -4.76 18.18 -2.31
C LYS A 79 -3.57 18.09 -3.29
N GLU A 80 -2.63 17.17 -3.06
CA GLU A 80 -1.38 17.07 -3.83
C GLU A 80 -1.35 15.92 -4.86
N LEU A 81 -2.49 15.28 -5.16
CA LEU A 81 -2.54 14.11 -6.06
C LEU A 81 -1.86 14.34 -7.41
N GLU A 82 -2.14 15.45 -8.09
CA GLU A 82 -1.45 15.80 -9.35
C GLU A 82 0.05 16.07 -9.13
N GLY A 83 0.42 16.63 -7.98
CA GLY A 83 1.79 16.91 -7.62
C GLY A 83 2.64 15.64 -7.60
N PHE A 84 2.09 14.52 -7.11
CA PHE A 84 2.79 13.24 -7.08
C PHE A 84 3.05 12.70 -8.48
N ILE A 85 2.08 12.85 -9.39
CA ILE A 85 2.25 12.45 -10.79
C ILE A 85 3.33 13.31 -11.48
N LYS A 86 3.27 14.64 -11.30
CA LYS A 86 4.27 15.58 -11.85
C LYS A 86 5.67 15.30 -11.30
N MET A 87 5.78 15.04 -10.00
CA MET A 87 7.04 14.66 -9.35
C MET A 87 7.58 13.34 -9.92
N ALA A 88 6.72 12.33 -10.07
CA ALA A 88 7.12 11.03 -10.61
C ALA A 88 7.69 11.16 -12.03
N ALA A 89 6.97 11.85 -12.92
CA ALA A 89 7.43 12.11 -14.29
C ALA A 89 8.76 12.89 -14.31
N LYS A 90 8.89 13.93 -13.49
CA LYS A 90 10.12 14.75 -13.41
C LYS A 90 11.37 13.93 -13.08
N TYR A 91 11.25 12.92 -12.21
CA TYR A 91 12.37 12.13 -11.71
C TYR A 91 12.47 10.72 -12.33
N GLY A 92 11.70 10.42 -13.38
CA GLY A 92 11.76 9.12 -14.06
C GLY A 92 11.24 7.96 -13.21
N ILE A 93 10.31 8.22 -12.30
CA ILE A 93 9.63 7.22 -11.48
C ILE A 93 8.47 6.67 -12.33
N TYR A 94 8.43 5.34 -12.51
CA TYR A 94 7.48 4.72 -13.45
C TYR A 94 6.06 4.59 -12.88
N ALA A 95 5.91 4.56 -11.55
CA ALA A 95 4.62 4.35 -10.91
C ALA A 95 4.39 5.16 -9.63
N VAL A 96 3.12 5.46 -9.38
CA VAL A 96 2.60 6.07 -8.15
C VAL A 96 1.47 5.18 -7.63
N THR A 97 1.49 4.84 -6.35
CA THR A 97 0.36 4.16 -5.68
C THR A 97 -0.21 5.03 -4.59
N PHE A 98 -1.45 5.48 -4.74
CA PHE A 98 -2.16 6.20 -3.69
C PHE A 98 -2.74 5.20 -2.71
N SER A 99 -2.18 5.14 -1.50
CA SER A 99 -2.69 4.31 -0.40
C SER A 99 -3.47 5.17 0.59
N PRO A 100 -4.63 4.74 1.11
CA PRO A 100 -5.30 5.47 2.19
C PRO A 100 -4.51 5.32 3.50
N ILE A 101 -4.47 6.37 4.31
CA ILE A 101 -4.05 6.25 5.71
C ILE A 101 -5.00 5.27 6.45
N ARG A 102 -4.43 4.45 7.33
CA ARG A 102 -5.15 3.45 8.11
C ARG A 102 -4.74 3.56 9.57
N GLY A 103 -5.68 3.41 10.50
CA GLY A 103 -5.42 3.41 11.93
C GLY A 103 -5.73 4.75 12.60
N ILE A 104 -5.44 4.82 13.90
CA ILE A 104 -5.86 5.94 14.76
C ILE A 104 -4.87 7.10 14.61
N PHE A 105 -5.16 8.00 13.66
CA PHE A 105 -4.36 9.20 13.38
C PHE A 105 -5.14 10.51 13.58
N GLY A 106 -6.22 10.46 14.37
CA GLY A 106 -7.07 11.61 14.64
C GLY A 106 -7.57 12.25 13.33
N ASP A 107 -7.51 13.57 13.27
CA ASP A 107 -8.03 14.33 12.12
C ASP A 107 -7.28 14.04 10.81
N GLU A 108 -6.05 13.51 10.84
CA GLU A 108 -5.34 13.15 9.60
C GLU A 108 -6.02 12.02 8.84
N ASN A 109 -6.73 11.13 9.54
CA ASN A 109 -7.45 10.04 8.91
C ASN A 109 -8.81 10.48 8.34
N ILE A 110 -8.76 11.09 7.16
CA ILE A 110 -9.94 11.51 6.38
C ILE A 110 -10.85 10.36 5.97
N PHE A 111 -10.38 9.11 5.98
CA PHE A 111 -11.17 7.95 5.57
C PHE A 111 -11.99 7.38 6.73
N ASP A 112 -11.43 7.37 7.95
CA ASP A 112 -12.16 6.95 9.15
C ASP A 112 -13.28 7.93 9.49
N SER A 113 -13.02 9.23 9.36
CA SER A 113 -14.00 10.30 9.59
C SER A 113 -14.97 10.52 8.42
N GLN A 114 -14.69 9.92 7.25
CA GLN A 114 -15.40 10.18 5.99
C GLN A 114 -15.53 11.68 5.70
N ASP A 115 -14.39 12.37 5.68
CA ASP A 115 -14.34 13.81 5.47
C ASP A 115 -14.94 14.20 4.11
N ALA A 116 -16.08 14.90 4.15
CA ALA A 116 -16.86 15.21 2.96
C ALA A 116 -16.12 16.13 1.98
N GLU A 117 -15.35 17.11 2.47
CA GLU A 117 -14.55 18.01 1.63
C GLU A 117 -13.47 17.21 0.90
N ALA A 118 -12.72 16.39 1.64
CA ALA A 118 -11.65 15.59 1.07
C ALA A 118 -12.17 14.58 0.05
N PHE A 119 -13.30 13.92 0.34
CA PHE A 119 -13.89 12.95 -0.58
C PHE A 119 -14.41 13.62 -1.86
N SER A 120 -15.10 14.78 -1.76
CA SER A 120 -15.54 15.53 -2.94
C SER A 120 -14.36 15.96 -3.78
N PHE A 121 -13.33 16.54 -3.15
CA PHE A 121 -12.12 16.96 -3.82
C PHE A 121 -11.45 15.80 -4.56
N ILE A 122 -11.26 14.65 -3.90
CA ILE A 122 -10.60 13.49 -4.53
C ILE A 122 -11.44 13.00 -5.72
N ARG A 123 -12.77 12.84 -5.57
CA ARG A 123 -13.63 12.35 -6.66
C ARG A 123 -13.64 13.29 -7.87
N GLU A 124 -13.71 14.59 -7.63
CA GLU A 124 -13.73 15.60 -8.70
C GLU A 124 -12.39 15.66 -9.46
N ASN A 125 -11.26 15.51 -8.75
CA ASN A 125 -9.93 15.69 -9.33
C ASN A 125 -9.33 14.38 -9.89
N MET A 126 -9.73 13.21 -9.40
CA MET A 126 -9.14 11.92 -9.81
C MET A 126 -9.20 11.65 -11.33
N PRO A 127 -10.26 12.03 -12.08
CA PRO A 127 -10.26 11.92 -13.54
C PRO A 127 -9.13 12.72 -14.21
N SER A 128 -8.86 13.95 -13.75
CA SER A 128 -7.74 14.77 -14.22
C SER A 128 -6.40 14.12 -13.89
N VAL A 129 -6.24 13.64 -12.65
CA VAL A 129 -5.03 12.96 -12.19
C VAL A 129 -4.74 11.70 -13.02
N LYS A 130 -5.75 10.87 -13.28
CA LYS A 130 -5.65 9.67 -14.13
C LYS A 130 -5.28 10.02 -15.57
N LYS A 131 -5.83 11.10 -16.12
CA LYS A 131 -5.47 11.60 -17.46
C LYS A 131 -4.01 12.06 -17.49
N LEU A 132 -3.61 12.91 -16.54
CA LEU A 132 -2.24 13.41 -16.42
C LEU A 132 -1.22 12.26 -16.29
N ALA A 133 -1.54 11.22 -15.51
CA ALA A 133 -0.69 10.05 -15.37
C ALA A 133 -0.49 9.32 -16.71
N ARG A 134 -1.55 9.12 -17.49
CA ARG A 134 -1.45 8.56 -18.85
C ARG A 134 -0.63 9.44 -19.79
N ASP A 135 -0.90 10.74 -19.81
CA ASP A 135 -0.23 11.71 -20.69
C ASP A 135 1.29 11.79 -20.40
N LEU A 136 1.68 11.60 -19.15
CA LEU A 136 3.09 11.61 -18.71
C LEU A 136 3.73 10.21 -18.66
N GLY A 137 3.01 9.15 -19.04
CA GLY A 137 3.54 7.78 -19.01
C GLY A 137 3.82 7.24 -17.60
N VAL A 138 3.14 7.74 -16.58
CA VAL A 138 3.26 7.29 -15.18
C VAL A 138 2.12 6.31 -14.88
N ARG A 139 2.46 5.10 -14.43
CA ARG A 139 1.46 4.12 -13.97
C ARG A 139 0.88 4.59 -12.64
N LEU A 140 -0.44 4.79 -12.61
CA LEU A 140 -1.16 5.12 -11.38
C LEU A 140 -1.92 3.88 -10.88
N ASN A 141 -1.61 3.45 -9.66
CA ASN A 141 -2.44 2.50 -8.91
C ASN A 141 -3.26 3.28 -7.87
N ASP A 142 -4.56 3.39 -8.11
CA ASP A 142 -5.50 4.13 -7.25
C ASP A 142 -6.16 3.16 -6.26
N TRP A 143 -5.75 3.19 -4.99
CA TRP A 143 -6.30 2.34 -3.93
C TRP A 143 -7.18 3.12 -2.94
N LEU A 144 -7.64 4.31 -3.32
CA LEU A 144 -8.44 5.16 -2.44
C LEU A 144 -9.91 4.70 -2.41
N PRO A 145 -10.50 4.48 -1.22
CA PRO A 145 -11.87 3.97 -1.09
C PRO A 145 -12.91 5.12 -1.15
N VAL A 146 -12.82 6.00 -2.15
CA VAL A 146 -13.71 7.18 -2.26
C VAL A 146 -14.98 6.94 -3.06
N ASP A 147 -14.98 5.90 -3.90
CA ASP A 147 -16.10 5.49 -4.76
C ASP A 147 -16.92 4.33 -4.13
N GLN A 148 -16.47 3.81 -2.98
CA GLN A 148 -17.23 2.83 -2.23
C GLN A 148 -18.35 3.57 -1.48
N THR A 149 -19.61 3.34 -1.87
CA THR A 149 -20.79 3.91 -1.20
C THR A 149 -20.70 3.71 0.32
N PRO A 150 -21.03 4.74 1.14
CA PRO A 150 -21.00 4.59 2.59
C PRO A 150 -21.95 3.47 3.02
N VAL A 151 -21.46 2.49 3.77
CA VAL A 151 -22.33 1.74 4.68
C VAL A 151 -22.77 2.75 5.74
N SER A 152 -23.97 3.29 5.56
CA SER A 152 -24.63 4.18 6.51
C SER A 152 -24.52 3.62 7.93
N LYS A 153 -23.93 4.39 8.85
CA LYS A 153 -23.88 4.08 10.29
C LYS A 153 -25.15 4.53 11.04
N THR A 154 -26.24 4.90 10.36
CA THR A 154 -27.37 5.62 10.99
C THR A 154 -28.75 5.01 10.74
N THR A 155 -28.87 3.69 10.65
CA THR A 155 -30.17 3.02 10.76
C THR A 155 -30.02 1.79 11.62
N GLU A 156 -30.90 1.64 12.62
CA GLU A 156 -31.10 0.39 13.35
C GLU A 156 -31.09 -0.80 12.37
N PRO A 157 -30.47 -1.93 12.74
CA PRO A 157 -30.28 -3.04 11.83
C PRO A 157 -31.65 -3.55 11.39
N THR A 158 -32.04 -3.15 10.18
CA THR A 158 -33.22 -3.69 9.51
C THR A 158 -32.81 -5.09 9.06
N PRO A 159 -33.42 -6.17 9.57
CA PRO A 159 -33.06 -7.52 9.19
C PRO A 159 -33.69 -7.81 7.81
N SER A 160 -33.12 -7.23 6.77
CA SER A 160 -33.44 -7.61 5.40
C SER A 160 -32.18 -7.50 4.53
N LEU A 161 -31.76 -8.68 4.08
CA LEU A 161 -30.57 -9.00 3.25
C LEU A 161 -29.23 -9.08 4.01
N MET A 162 -29.21 -9.82 5.12
CA MET A 162 -27.99 -10.44 5.64
C MET A 162 -27.63 -11.68 4.78
N GLU A 163 -27.06 -11.46 3.60
CA GLU A 163 -26.20 -12.46 2.94
C GLU A 163 -24.73 -12.06 3.20
N ASN A 164 -24.14 -12.72 4.20
CA ASN A 164 -22.73 -12.63 4.63
C ASN A 164 -21.74 -13.15 3.56
N ASP A 165 -21.78 -12.64 2.33
CA ASP A 165 -21.27 -13.39 1.17
C ASP A 165 -19.98 -12.89 0.49
N LYS A 166 -19.17 -11.95 1.02
CA LYS A 166 -18.10 -11.33 0.20
C LYS A 166 -16.69 -11.19 0.78
N LEU A 167 -16.15 -12.21 1.46
CA LEU A 167 -14.70 -12.33 1.61
C LEU A 167 -14.19 -13.75 1.32
N PHE A 168 -13.71 -13.97 0.10
CA PHE A 168 -12.84 -15.11 -0.20
C PHE A 168 -11.41 -14.60 -0.40
N CYS A 169 -10.57 -14.75 0.62
CA CYS A 169 -9.19 -14.24 0.59
C CYS A 169 -8.25 -15.25 -0.07
N HIS A 170 -7.60 -14.89 -1.18
CA HIS A 170 -6.66 -15.77 -1.88
C HIS A 170 -5.25 -15.82 -1.25
N SER A 171 -4.94 -14.92 -0.30
CA SER A 171 -3.60 -14.83 0.34
C SER A 171 -3.04 -16.17 0.84
N PRO A 172 -3.81 -17.03 1.55
CA PRO A 172 -3.29 -18.30 2.05
C PRO A 172 -2.80 -19.28 0.96
N TRP A 173 -3.17 -19.08 -0.30
CA TRP A 173 -2.75 -19.90 -1.45
C TRP A 173 -1.72 -19.22 -2.35
N GLN A 174 -1.41 -17.95 -2.11
CA GLN A 174 -0.56 -17.15 -3.01
C GLN A 174 0.71 -16.64 -2.35
N ARG A 175 0.76 -16.57 -1.01
CA ARG A 175 1.84 -15.86 -0.31
C ARG A 175 2.12 -16.36 1.10
N LEU A 176 3.37 -16.14 1.50
CA LEU A 176 3.87 -16.21 2.86
C LEU A 176 4.54 -14.87 3.20
N THR A 177 4.24 -14.33 4.37
CA THR A 177 4.92 -13.18 4.95
C THR A 177 5.74 -13.67 6.13
N ILE A 178 7.04 -13.40 6.10
CA ILE A 178 7.99 -13.76 7.16
C ILE A 178 8.36 -12.46 7.88
N ASP A 179 8.23 -12.42 9.20
CA ASP A 179 8.65 -11.28 10.01
C ASP A 179 10.13 -11.35 10.42
N ASN A 180 10.63 -10.34 11.12
CA ASN A 180 12.02 -10.25 11.55
C ASN A 180 12.41 -11.29 12.61
N MET A 181 11.45 -12.00 13.20
CA MET A 181 11.66 -13.10 14.15
C MET A 181 11.47 -14.47 13.48
N GLY A 182 11.35 -14.50 12.14
CA GLY A 182 11.17 -15.72 11.37
C GLY A 182 9.75 -16.28 11.41
N SER A 183 8.82 -15.65 12.13
CA SER A 183 7.44 -16.11 12.22
C SER A 183 6.71 -15.82 10.90
N VAL A 184 5.90 -16.80 10.47
CA VAL A 184 5.28 -16.81 9.14
C VAL A 184 3.77 -16.67 9.24
N ARG A 185 3.16 -15.89 8.35
CA ARG A 185 1.71 -15.73 8.22
C ARG A 185 1.30 -15.54 6.76
N PRO A 186 0.02 -15.75 6.38
CA PRO A 186 -0.41 -15.56 4.99
C PRO A 186 -0.20 -14.13 4.46
N HIS A 187 -0.54 -13.12 5.27
CA HIS A 187 -0.39 -11.71 4.90
C HIS A 187 -0.03 -10.84 6.11
N ILE A 188 0.65 -9.72 5.89
CA ILE A 188 1.06 -8.78 6.96
C ILE A 188 -0.13 -8.23 7.76
N PHE A 189 -1.30 -8.11 7.13
CA PHE A 189 -2.52 -7.62 7.80
C PHE A 189 -3.31 -8.71 8.53
N CYS A 190 -3.00 -10.01 8.37
CA CYS A 190 -3.74 -11.06 9.08
C CYS A 190 -3.65 -10.88 10.61
N LEU A 191 -4.73 -11.18 11.34
CA LEU A 191 -4.69 -11.26 12.80
C LEU A 191 -3.61 -12.28 13.18
N ASN A 192 -2.74 -11.92 14.13
CA ASN A 192 -1.44 -12.52 14.39
C ASN A 192 -1.48 -14.02 14.78
N LYS A 193 -1.75 -14.89 13.80
CA LYS A 193 -1.67 -16.34 13.89
C LYS A 193 -0.51 -16.78 13.04
N SER A 194 0.66 -16.88 13.68
CA SER A 194 1.80 -17.52 13.07
C SER A 194 1.43 -18.94 12.65
N ILE A 195 1.76 -19.32 11.43
CA ILE A 195 1.57 -20.68 10.89
C ILE A 195 2.83 -21.55 11.05
N GLY A 196 3.89 -20.99 11.63
CA GLY A 196 5.19 -21.62 11.86
C GLY A 196 6.34 -20.60 11.82
N ASN A 197 7.57 -21.08 11.97
CA ASN A 197 8.77 -20.25 11.97
C ASN A 197 9.87 -20.85 11.06
N VAL A 198 10.52 -20.01 10.25
CA VAL A 198 11.58 -20.43 9.30
C VAL A 198 12.85 -20.94 9.97
N ASP A 199 13.05 -20.67 11.27
CA ASP A 199 14.21 -21.18 12.03
C ASP A 199 14.17 -22.71 12.16
N ASN A 200 12.96 -23.30 12.14
CA ASN A 200 12.75 -24.73 12.41
C ASN A 200 11.99 -25.45 11.29
N MET A 201 11.53 -24.74 10.26
CA MET A 201 10.73 -25.29 9.17
C MET A 201 11.15 -24.69 7.83
N SER A 202 11.27 -25.53 6.82
CA SER A 202 11.44 -25.09 5.43
C SER A 202 10.19 -24.37 4.91
N LEU A 203 10.34 -23.59 3.82
CA LEU A 203 9.22 -22.92 3.16
C LEU A 203 8.15 -23.91 2.68
N GLU A 204 8.53 -25.10 2.23
CA GLU A 204 7.61 -26.15 1.78
C GLU A 204 6.82 -26.75 2.95
N GLU A 205 7.47 -27.00 4.08
CA GLU A 205 6.81 -27.45 5.30
C GLU A 205 5.86 -26.38 5.85
N LEU A 206 6.26 -25.10 5.81
CA LEU A 206 5.39 -23.98 6.19
C LEU A 206 4.19 -23.85 5.26
N TRP A 207 4.38 -24.02 3.95
CA TRP A 207 3.32 -23.95 2.94
C TRP A 207 2.27 -25.08 3.06
N ASN A 208 2.65 -26.19 3.69
CA ASN A 208 1.81 -27.36 3.94
C ASN A 208 1.58 -27.63 5.43
N SER A 209 1.90 -26.67 6.30
CA SER A 209 1.81 -26.85 7.75
C SER A 209 0.37 -27.07 8.20
N PRO A 210 0.15 -27.69 9.37
CA PRO A 210 -1.19 -27.73 9.97
C PRO A 210 -1.83 -26.34 10.10
N GLY A 211 -1.03 -25.31 10.40
CA GLY A 211 -1.50 -23.93 10.55
C GLY A 211 -2.07 -23.34 9.27
N ILE A 212 -1.35 -23.45 8.13
CA ILE A 212 -1.85 -22.91 6.85
C ILE A 212 -3.01 -23.74 6.28
N ARG A 213 -3.00 -25.08 6.46
CA ARG A 213 -4.11 -25.94 6.06
C ARG A 213 -5.39 -25.60 6.82
N GLU A 214 -5.27 -25.36 8.12
CA GLU A 214 -6.39 -24.88 8.93
C GLU A 214 -6.84 -23.48 8.49
N TYR A 215 -5.91 -22.56 8.23
CA TYR A 215 -6.24 -21.23 7.70
C TYR A 215 -7.04 -21.33 6.40
N ARG A 216 -6.58 -22.13 5.44
CA ARG A 216 -7.25 -22.39 4.15
C ARG A 216 -8.64 -23.01 4.34
N ARG A 217 -8.76 -24.02 5.20
CA ARG A 217 -10.04 -24.68 5.54
C ARG A 217 -11.05 -23.68 6.10
N ARG A 218 -10.61 -22.81 7.02
CA ARG A 218 -11.46 -21.79 7.63
C ARG A 218 -11.93 -20.75 6.61
N ILE A 219 -11.05 -20.29 5.70
CA ILE A 219 -11.45 -19.39 4.61
C ILE A 219 -12.47 -20.04 3.68
N ILE A 220 -12.27 -21.30 3.27
CA ILE A 220 -13.23 -22.05 2.44
C ILE A 220 -14.60 -22.14 3.14
N ASN A 221 -14.60 -22.39 4.44
CA ASN A 221 -15.81 -22.52 5.25
C ASN A 221 -16.38 -21.18 5.75
N ARG A 222 -15.83 -20.05 5.30
CA ARG A 222 -16.25 -18.69 5.70
C ARG A 222 -16.19 -18.43 7.21
N ASP A 223 -15.30 -19.15 7.88
CA ASP A 223 -15.02 -19.00 9.29
C ASP A 223 -13.88 -17.98 9.49
N HIS A 224 -14.26 -16.71 9.60
CA HIS A 224 -13.33 -15.58 9.67
C HIS A 224 -12.98 -15.14 11.10
N GLU A 225 -13.67 -15.69 12.11
CA GLU A 225 -13.61 -15.21 13.49
C GLU A 225 -12.20 -15.36 14.10
N GLY A 226 -11.61 -14.25 14.55
CA GLY A 226 -10.25 -14.24 15.07
C GLY A 226 -9.19 -14.67 14.05
N LEU A 227 -9.50 -14.67 12.75
CA LEU A 227 -8.60 -15.01 11.64
C LEU A 227 -8.33 -13.79 10.76
N CYS A 228 -9.41 -13.13 10.35
CA CYS A 228 -9.41 -11.96 9.47
C CYS A 228 -9.58 -10.67 10.26
N GLN A 229 -8.94 -9.59 9.83
CA GLN A 229 -9.21 -8.26 10.37
C GLN A 229 -10.64 -7.82 10.05
N PRO A 230 -11.30 -7.04 10.92
CA PRO A 230 -12.63 -6.49 10.64
C PRO A 230 -12.70 -5.74 9.29
N GLU A 231 -11.66 -5.00 8.93
CA GLU A 231 -11.57 -4.26 7.66
C GLU A 231 -11.56 -5.21 6.45
N CYS A 232 -11.01 -6.42 6.60
CA CYS A 232 -11.08 -7.44 5.55
C CYS A 232 -12.53 -7.94 5.39
N ILE A 233 -13.18 -8.26 6.49
CA ILE A 233 -14.56 -8.82 6.49
C ILE A 233 -15.54 -7.80 5.93
N ASN A 234 -15.36 -6.51 6.26
CA ASN A 234 -16.23 -5.42 5.85
C ASN A 234 -15.97 -4.89 4.43
N GLY A 235 -15.12 -5.54 3.63
CA GLY A 235 -14.84 -5.12 2.25
C GLY A 235 -13.96 -3.86 2.11
N GLN A 236 -13.40 -3.34 3.20
CA GLN A 236 -12.59 -2.09 3.23
C GLN A 236 -11.13 -2.29 2.79
N VAL A 237 -10.80 -3.48 2.30
CA VAL A 237 -9.50 -3.82 1.71
C VAL A 237 -9.78 -4.08 0.25
N ALA A 238 -9.24 -3.24 -0.63
CA ALA A 238 -9.52 -3.31 -2.07
C ALA A 238 -9.18 -4.71 -2.63
N GLU A 239 -10.00 -5.23 -3.55
CA GLU A 239 -9.84 -6.58 -4.11
C GLU A 239 -8.44 -6.81 -4.69
N ASN A 240 -7.85 -5.80 -5.34
CA ASN A 240 -6.48 -5.81 -5.86
C ASN A 240 -5.37 -5.92 -4.81
N THR A 241 -5.67 -5.81 -3.51
CA THR A 241 -4.73 -6.12 -2.42
C THR A 241 -4.88 -7.54 -1.91
N ARG A 242 -5.99 -8.20 -2.25
CA ARG A 242 -6.33 -9.59 -1.91
C ARG A 242 -5.95 -10.55 -3.04
N ASP A 243 -5.97 -10.06 -4.27
CA ASP A 243 -5.63 -10.76 -5.50
C ASP A 243 -4.41 -10.12 -6.17
N ILE A 244 -3.41 -10.94 -6.47
CA ILE A 244 -2.35 -10.57 -7.40
C ILE A 244 -2.75 -11.24 -8.72
N GLU A 245 -3.05 -10.45 -9.75
CA GLU A 245 -3.11 -10.94 -11.14
C GLU A 245 -1.77 -11.54 -11.57
#